data_AF-A0A957ZDL3-F1
#
_entry.id   AF-A0A957ZDL3-F1
#
_cell.length_a   1.000
_cell.length_b   1.000
_cell.length_c   1.000
_cell.angle_alpha   90.00
_cell.angle_beta   90.00
_cell.angle_gamma   90.00
#
_symmetry.space_group_name_H-M   'P 1'
#
loop_
_entity.id
_entity.type
_entity.pdbx_description
1 polymer ?
#
loop_
_entity_poly.entity_id
_entity_poly.type
_entity_poly.pdbx_seq_one_letter_code
_entity_poly.pdbx_strand_id
1 'polypeptide(L)'
;QFGKGYTSARDGYVYAISPDTSSAYAPADTFVLLRAPQAEIANKSSYEVYAGLVAGAPTWSKSFAQRQAIFSNAGLCLRHGISYVAGIERYLWWQGLPGDGDERQAGGFGIYEAAEPWGPWYTVYFTTDWDVGPGETANFPVKWMSADGLTVYLSFSGEDALSVRKMTLTVDNAEAPQPDETTFTGRVAAGSDDAEESSGSVTVASADLDMGQADAVAIRFAAVDAPRDKTITRAVIRFTAASSKGAPVSLAIGAHDTTDAPALSTDANGLTDLSLTSLVQWPNVRTWNANQVYESPDLASILNYLTNLPGWASGNAIAFVVTAGTGNLGGVRSAKSADNDATQAPELYIEWSDGSGITVQEATTVAHGESYATVAVDPHYVGEVAPVEHGESWATVRAMASNLEVSYLAGVPIMAGVAE
;
A
#
# COMPACT_ATOMS: atom_id res chain seq x y z
N GLN A 1 13.67 13.76 0.80
CA GLN A 1 14.52 14.98 0.61
C GLN A 1 14.69 15.28 -0.89
N PHE A 2 14.59 16.55 -1.31
CA PHE A 2 14.77 17.02 -2.69
C PHE A 2 16.09 17.80 -2.87
N GLY A 3 17.22 17.09 -2.74
CA GLY A 3 18.53 17.73 -2.79
C GLY A 3 18.79 18.72 -1.64
N LYS A 4 19.86 19.51 -1.76
CA LYS A 4 20.30 20.46 -0.71
C LYS A 4 19.34 21.65 -0.64
N GLY A 5 18.64 21.81 0.48
CA GLY A 5 17.76 22.96 0.70
C GLY A 5 16.52 22.98 -0.20
N TYR A 6 16.06 21.81 -0.67
CA TYR A 6 14.89 21.67 -1.54
C TYR A 6 15.07 22.27 -2.96
N THR A 7 16.30 22.60 -3.37
CA THR A 7 16.58 23.25 -4.66
C THR A 7 16.23 22.41 -5.89
N SER A 8 16.07 21.10 -5.73
CA SER A 8 15.66 20.19 -6.80
C SER A 8 14.17 19.88 -6.79
N ALA A 9 13.38 20.57 -5.97
CA ALA A 9 11.94 20.38 -5.94
C ALA A 9 11.32 20.68 -7.30
N ARG A 10 10.37 19.85 -7.70
CA ARG A 10 9.67 19.95 -8.99
C ARG A 10 8.67 21.12 -9.00
N ASP A 11 8.35 21.66 -7.82
CA ASP A 11 7.46 22.79 -7.62
C ASP A 11 7.93 23.71 -6.47
N GLY A 12 7.17 24.77 -6.20
CA GLY A 12 7.45 25.74 -5.14
C GLY A 12 7.00 25.31 -3.74
N TYR A 13 6.73 24.03 -3.50
CA TYR A 13 6.19 23.51 -2.25
C TYR A 13 7.19 22.61 -1.52
N VAL A 14 7.05 22.57 -0.19
CA VAL A 14 7.70 21.58 0.68
C VAL A 14 6.63 20.62 1.17
N TYR A 15 6.89 19.33 0.97
CA TYR A 15 5.99 18.24 1.34
C TYR A 15 6.37 17.64 2.69
N ALA A 16 5.35 17.31 3.48
CA ALA A 16 5.45 16.58 4.74
C ALA A 16 4.48 15.39 4.72
N ILE A 17 4.99 14.22 5.10
CA ILE A 17 4.21 12.97 5.16
C ILE A 17 4.11 12.54 6.62
N SER A 18 2.92 12.16 7.05
CA SER A 18 2.66 11.70 8.41
C SER A 18 1.74 10.48 8.40
N PRO A 19 1.94 9.50 9.31
CA PRO A 19 0.87 8.55 9.62
C PRO A 19 -0.41 9.30 10.01
N ASP A 20 -1.57 8.78 9.62
CA ASP A 20 -2.86 9.40 9.92
C ASP A 20 -3.35 9.10 11.34
N THR A 21 -2.60 9.58 12.31
CA THR A 21 -2.87 9.38 13.74
C THR A 21 -2.32 10.55 14.54
N SER A 22 -2.91 10.79 15.71
CA SER A 22 -2.43 11.81 16.64
C SER A 22 -1.25 11.34 17.51
N SER A 23 -0.82 10.09 17.36
CA SER A 23 0.27 9.50 18.14
C SER A 23 1.56 9.41 17.35
N ALA A 24 2.69 9.72 17.98
CA ALA A 24 4.00 9.46 17.38
C ALA A 24 4.44 7.99 17.49
N TYR A 25 3.70 7.16 18.23
CA TYR A 25 4.09 5.80 18.62
C TYR A 25 3.04 4.73 18.32
N ALA A 26 1.84 5.13 17.87
CA ALA A 26 0.81 4.18 17.49
C ALA A 26 0.81 4.06 15.96
N PRO A 27 0.82 2.84 15.41
CA PRO A 27 0.66 2.68 13.98
C PRO A 27 -0.73 3.16 13.53
N ALA A 28 -0.78 3.71 12.33
CA ALA A 28 -2.01 4.07 11.62
C ALA A 28 -2.29 3.08 10.50
N ASP A 29 -3.46 3.18 9.89
CA ASP A 29 -3.81 2.41 8.69
C ASP A 29 -3.34 3.10 7.40
N THR A 30 -3.07 4.41 7.45
CA THR A 30 -2.77 5.22 6.27
C THR A 30 -1.73 6.30 6.57
N PHE A 31 -1.09 6.80 5.51
CA PHE A 31 -0.31 8.05 5.54
C PHE A 31 -1.05 9.18 4.82
N VAL A 32 -0.88 10.40 5.33
CA VAL A 32 -1.41 11.64 4.75
C VAL A 32 -0.26 12.54 4.28
N LEU A 33 -0.57 13.34 3.27
CA LEU A 33 0.36 14.31 2.69
C LEU A 33 -0.09 15.73 2.97
N LEU A 34 0.86 16.53 3.44
CA LEU A 34 0.72 17.97 3.59
C LEU A 34 1.73 18.66 2.70
N ARG A 35 1.41 19.88 2.29
CA ARG A 35 2.37 20.77 1.64
C ARG A 35 2.24 22.21 2.13
N ALA A 36 3.32 22.96 2.07
CA ALA A 36 3.34 24.41 2.26
C ALA A 36 4.25 25.07 1.22
N PRO A 37 3.97 26.30 0.76
CA PRO A 37 4.91 27.04 -0.07
C PRO A 37 6.27 27.12 0.63
N GLN A 38 7.38 26.97 -0.11
CA GLN A 38 8.72 26.91 0.47
C GLN A 38 9.05 28.12 1.35
N ALA A 39 8.58 29.31 0.98
CA ALA A 39 8.78 30.54 1.76
C ALA A 39 7.94 30.61 3.05
N GLU A 40 6.94 29.74 3.19
CA GLU A 40 5.90 29.81 4.22
C GLU A 40 5.88 28.57 5.14
N ILE A 41 6.94 27.75 5.14
CA ILE A 41 7.00 26.50 5.91
C ILE A 41 6.86 26.71 7.43
N ALA A 42 7.22 27.90 7.94
CA ALA A 42 7.05 28.26 9.34
C ALA A 42 5.63 28.77 9.67
N ASN A 43 4.81 29.05 8.66
CA ASN A 43 3.46 29.57 8.82
C ASN A 43 2.45 28.42 8.75
N LYS A 44 1.93 27.98 9.91
CA LYS A 44 0.97 26.88 10.00
C LYS A 44 -0.27 27.05 9.09
N SER A 45 -0.73 28.29 8.86
CA SER A 45 -1.91 28.55 8.02
C SER A 45 -1.65 28.38 6.52
N SER A 46 -0.38 28.33 6.11
CA SER A 46 0.02 28.13 4.71
C SER A 46 -0.12 26.67 4.27
N TYR A 47 -0.21 25.73 5.21
CA TYR A 47 -0.30 24.31 4.91
C TYR A 47 -1.63 23.94 4.26
N GLU A 48 -1.57 22.96 3.36
CA GLU A 48 -2.70 22.30 2.72
C GLU A 48 -2.52 20.79 2.86
N VAL A 49 -3.63 20.05 2.96
CA VAL A 49 -3.65 18.60 2.91
C VAL A 49 -4.03 18.12 1.51
N TYR A 50 -3.45 17.01 1.09
CA TYR A 50 -3.88 16.31 -0.11
C TYR A 50 -5.33 15.83 0.06
N ALA A 51 -6.18 16.12 -0.93
CA ALA A 51 -7.63 15.87 -0.89
C ALA A 51 -8.10 14.92 -2.02
N GLY A 52 -7.18 14.19 -2.65
CA GLY A 52 -7.49 13.23 -3.71
C GLY A 52 -7.17 13.75 -5.11
N LEU A 53 -7.49 12.94 -6.13
CA LEU A 53 -7.33 13.30 -7.54
C LEU A 53 -8.66 13.75 -8.15
N VAL A 54 -8.59 14.75 -9.03
CA VAL A 54 -9.68 15.08 -9.95
C VAL A 54 -9.09 15.11 -11.35
N ALA A 55 -9.59 14.23 -12.23
CA ALA A 55 -9.08 14.05 -13.60
C ALA A 55 -7.54 13.85 -13.66
N GLY A 56 -6.99 13.08 -12.72
CA GLY A 56 -5.56 12.78 -12.63
C GLY A 56 -4.68 13.86 -11.98
N ALA A 57 -5.24 15.03 -11.64
CA ALA A 57 -4.50 16.10 -10.97
C ALA A 57 -4.76 16.10 -9.45
N PRO A 58 -3.73 16.35 -8.60
CA PRO A 58 -3.90 16.40 -7.17
C PRO A 58 -4.70 17.64 -6.74
N THR A 59 -5.66 17.42 -5.85
CA THR A 59 -6.41 18.48 -5.20
C THR A 59 -5.90 18.69 -3.77
N TRP A 60 -6.04 19.93 -3.30
CA TRP A 60 -5.46 20.38 -2.04
C TRP A 60 -6.50 21.17 -1.25
N SER A 61 -6.60 20.89 0.05
CA SER A 61 -7.56 21.54 0.93
C SER A 61 -6.88 22.18 2.14
N LYS A 62 -7.46 23.29 2.61
CA LYS A 62 -7.13 23.88 3.91
C LYS A 62 -7.81 23.17 5.08
N SER A 63 -8.81 22.33 4.80
CA SER A 63 -9.53 21.57 5.81
C SER A 63 -8.90 20.18 5.98
N PHE A 64 -8.32 19.92 7.14
CA PHE A 64 -7.75 18.61 7.47
C PHE A 64 -8.79 17.48 7.44
N ALA A 65 -10.08 17.79 7.62
CA ALA A 65 -11.17 16.82 7.53
C ALA A 65 -11.41 16.30 6.09
N GLN A 66 -10.87 16.98 5.07
CA GLN A 66 -10.97 16.57 3.67
C GLN A 66 -9.73 15.82 3.18
N ARG A 67 -8.76 15.53 4.08
CA ARG A 67 -7.56 14.80 3.70
C ARG A 67 -7.92 13.41 3.16
N GLN A 68 -7.18 12.96 2.17
CA GLN A 68 -7.22 11.58 1.71
C GLN A 68 -5.86 10.92 1.93
N ALA A 69 -5.88 9.60 2.06
CA ALA A 69 -4.65 8.81 2.16
C ALA A 69 -3.85 8.92 0.86
N ILE A 70 -2.52 9.01 0.99
CA ILE A 70 -1.60 8.83 -0.14
C ILE A 70 -1.06 7.40 -0.19
N PHE A 71 -1.17 6.66 0.91
CA PHE A 71 -0.71 5.28 1.05
C PHE A 71 -1.52 4.61 2.15
N SER A 72 -1.84 3.33 1.97
CA SER A 72 -2.61 2.54 2.94
C SER A 72 -1.90 1.22 3.21
N ASN A 73 -1.70 0.91 4.48
CA ASN A 73 -1.22 -0.38 4.95
C ASN A 73 -1.72 -0.55 6.39
N ALA A 74 -2.83 -1.28 6.53
CA ALA A 74 -3.65 -1.35 7.74
C ALA A 74 -2.82 -1.79 8.95
N GLY A 75 -2.85 -1.01 10.04
CA GLY A 75 -2.09 -1.26 11.26
C GLY A 75 -0.56 -1.18 11.13
N LEU A 76 -0.02 -0.78 9.98
CA LEU A 76 1.42 -0.85 9.68
C LEU A 76 2.06 0.50 9.34
N CYS A 77 1.29 1.60 9.27
CA CYS A 77 1.82 2.92 8.94
C CYS A 77 2.41 3.61 10.19
N LEU A 78 3.73 3.54 10.37
CA LEU A 78 4.42 4.21 11.49
C LEU A 78 5.74 4.89 11.08
N ARG A 79 6.84 4.13 11.02
CA ARG A 79 8.19 4.67 10.74
C ARG A 79 8.43 4.70 9.24
N HIS A 80 8.96 5.80 8.73
CA HIS A 80 9.19 5.97 7.31
C HIS A 80 10.33 6.91 6.95
N GLY A 81 10.78 6.80 5.70
CA GLY A 81 11.74 7.72 5.10
C GLY A 81 11.57 7.79 3.58
N ILE A 82 11.47 9.01 3.04
CA ILE A 82 11.25 9.25 1.61
C ILE A 82 12.37 10.09 0.98
N SER A 83 12.85 9.66 -0.18
CA SER A 83 13.90 10.35 -0.94
C SER A 83 13.61 10.35 -2.43
N TYR A 84 13.97 11.43 -3.12
CA TYR A 84 13.83 11.50 -4.57
C TYR A 84 15.13 11.02 -5.24
N VAL A 85 15.00 10.05 -6.14
CA VAL A 85 16.08 9.47 -6.93
C VAL A 85 16.05 10.09 -8.32
N ALA A 86 16.89 11.11 -8.53
CA ALA A 86 16.83 11.93 -9.73
C ALA A 86 17.12 11.15 -11.03
N GLY A 87 18.01 10.16 -10.98
CA GLY A 87 18.42 9.41 -12.18
C GLY A 87 17.32 8.54 -12.81
N ILE A 88 16.31 8.16 -12.03
CA ILE A 88 15.13 7.40 -12.49
C ILE A 88 13.82 8.20 -12.34
N GLU A 89 13.90 9.45 -11.90
CA GLU A 89 12.76 10.34 -11.67
C GLU A 89 11.65 9.73 -10.82
N ARG A 90 12.03 9.10 -9.71
CA ARG A 90 11.09 8.49 -8.74
C ARG A 90 11.38 8.89 -7.31
N TYR A 91 10.35 8.83 -6.49
CA TYR A 91 10.48 8.77 -5.05
C TYR A 91 10.71 7.33 -4.63
N LEU A 92 11.64 7.11 -3.70
CA LEU A 92 11.73 5.86 -2.94
C LEU A 92 11.30 6.13 -1.50
N TRP A 93 10.38 5.30 -1.03
CA TRP A 93 9.81 5.35 0.30
C TRP A 93 10.14 4.04 1.02
N TRP A 94 10.91 4.12 2.10
CA TRP A 94 11.06 3.04 3.07
C TRP A 94 10.03 3.16 4.19
N GLN A 95 9.32 2.07 4.51
CA GLN A 95 8.35 1.97 5.61
C GLN A 95 8.71 0.77 6.50
N GLY A 96 9.06 1.00 7.75
CA GLY A 96 9.24 -0.07 8.73
C GLY A 96 7.90 -0.71 9.12
N LEU A 97 7.86 -2.03 9.24
CA LEU A 97 6.71 -2.77 9.73
C LEU A 97 6.77 -2.83 11.27
N PRO A 98 5.81 -2.21 11.99
CA PRO A 98 5.74 -2.36 13.44
C PRO A 98 5.44 -3.82 13.80
N GLY A 99 6.12 -4.35 14.80
CA GLY A 99 5.96 -5.73 15.27
C GLY A 99 5.84 -5.81 16.80
N ASP A 100 5.70 -7.03 17.31
CA ASP A 100 5.58 -7.28 18.76
C ASP A 100 6.92 -7.19 19.52
N GLY A 101 8.02 -6.97 18.79
CA GLY A 101 9.39 -6.94 19.31
C GLY A 101 10.12 -5.64 19.01
N ASP A 102 11.39 -5.56 19.42
CA ASP A 102 12.25 -4.42 19.16
C ASP A 102 12.67 -4.40 17.68
N GLU A 103 12.19 -3.42 16.89
CA GLU A 103 12.49 -3.33 15.46
C GLU A 103 13.98 -3.11 15.17
N ARG A 104 14.77 -2.77 16.19
CA ARG A 104 16.23 -2.73 16.11
C ARG A 104 16.86 -4.11 16.00
N GLN A 105 16.15 -5.17 16.39
CA GLN A 105 16.68 -6.54 16.46
C GLN A 105 16.02 -7.50 15.47
N ALA A 106 14.76 -7.27 15.10
CA ALA A 106 14.04 -8.13 14.17
C ALA A 106 12.89 -7.38 13.48
N GLY A 107 12.38 -7.96 12.40
CA GLY A 107 11.20 -7.45 11.70
C GLY A 107 11.46 -7.14 10.24
N GLY A 108 10.52 -6.41 9.65
CA GLY A 108 10.45 -6.22 8.21
C GLY A 108 10.21 -4.78 7.81
N PHE A 109 10.23 -4.54 6.51
CA PHE A 109 9.93 -3.25 5.91
C PHE A 109 9.48 -3.41 4.46
N GLY A 110 8.76 -2.41 3.98
CA GLY A 110 8.48 -2.20 2.57
C GLY A 110 9.35 -1.08 2.00
N ILE A 111 9.75 -1.22 0.74
CA ILE A 111 10.24 -0.14 -0.10
C ILE A 111 9.23 0.05 -1.22
N TYR A 112 8.76 1.26 -1.38
CA TYR A 112 7.81 1.65 -2.41
C TYR A 112 8.38 2.76 -3.28
N GLU A 113 7.87 2.88 -4.49
CA GLU A 113 8.20 3.96 -5.41
C GLU A 113 6.97 4.64 -5.99
N ALA A 114 7.13 5.90 -6.36
CA ALA A 114 6.13 6.65 -7.09
C ALA A 114 6.78 7.73 -7.96
N ALA A 115 6.12 8.12 -9.05
CA ALA A 115 6.51 9.30 -9.83
C ALA A 115 6.17 10.62 -9.10
N GLU A 116 5.13 10.59 -8.28
CA GLU A 116 4.60 11.77 -7.58
C GLU A 116 4.55 11.54 -6.06
N PRO A 117 4.68 12.59 -5.23
CA PRO A 117 4.72 12.46 -3.77
C PRO A 117 3.36 12.04 -3.17
N TRP A 118 2.28 12.11 -3.94
CA TRP A 118 0.95 11.60 -3.59
C TRP A 118 0.64 10.23 -4.20
N GLY A 119 1.62 9.58 -4.83
CA GLY A 119 1.45 8.29 -5.48
C GLY A 119 0.89 8.38 -6.91
N PRO A 120 0.38 7.26 -7.48
CA PRO A 120 0.26 5.95 -6.84
C PRO A 120 1.61 5.36 -6.42
N TRP A 121 1.62 4.62 -5.32
CA TRP A 121 2.82 3.96 -4.79
C TRP A 121 2.85 2.50 -5.18
N TYR A 122 4.03 2.02 -5.54
CA TYR A 122 4.27 0.66 -6.01
C TYR A 122 5.37 -0.01 -5.21
N THR A 123 5.16 -1.25 -4.82
CA THR A 123 6.16 -2.01 -4.07
C THR A 123 7.35 -2.37 -4.94
N VAL A 124 8.53 -1.97 -4.50
CA VAL A 124 9.84 -2.28 -5.09
C VAL A 124 10.48 -3.48 -4.38
N TYR A 125 10.29 -3.57 -3.06
CA TYR A 125 10.78 -4.66 -2.22
C TYR A 125 9.93 -4.76 -0.95
N PHE A 126 9.67 -5.97 -0.48
CA PHE A 126 8.95 -6.19 0.77
C PHE A 126 9.50 -7.41 1.48
N THR A 127 9.72 -7.29 2.79
CA THR A 127 10.00 -8.44 3.65
C THR A 127 9.34 -8.24 5.01
N THR A 128 8.85 -9.33 5.60
CA THR A 128 8.34 -9.36 6.98
C THR A 128 9.40 -9.76 7.99
N ASP A 129 10.49 -10.38 7.52
CA ASP A 129 11.59 -10.85 8.33
C ASP A 129 12.89 -10.61 7.56
N TRP A 130 13.69 -9.68 8.05
CA TRP A 130 14.96 -9.33 7.43
C TRP A 130 16.13 -9.93 8.18
N ASP A 131 17.27 -10.05 7.50
CA ASP A 131 18.47 -10.70 8.05
C ASP A 131 19.08 -9.96 9.24
N VAL A 132 18.71 -8.68 9.42
CA VAL A 132 19.04 -7.82 10.54
C VAL A 132 17.82 -6.96 10.87
N GLY A 133 17.66 -6.54 12.13
CA GLY A 133 16.61 -5.60 12.50
C GLY A 133 16.66 -4.33 11.62
N PRO A 134 15.53 -3.91 11.02
CA PRO A 134 15.50 -2.76 10.12
C PRO A 134 15.71 -1.41 10.84
N GLY A 135 15.61 -1.39 12.17
CA GLY A 135 15.79 -0.20 13.00
C GLY A 135 14.57 0.72 13.01
N GLU A 136 14.58 1.69 13.93
CA GLU A 136 13.49 2.65 14.08
C GLU A 136 13.46 3.73 12.99
N THR A 137 14.53 3.84 12.20
CA THR A 137 14.65 4.81 11.10
C THR A 137 15.55 4.26 10.00
N ALA A 138 15.09 4.37 8.77
CA ALA A 138 15.93 4.22 7.60
C ALA A 138 15.65 5.31 6.56
N ASN A 139 16.67 5.60 5.75
CA ASN A 139 16.56 6.54 4.65
C ASN A 139 17.51 6.17 3.51
N PHE A 140 17.20 6.67 2.31
CA PHE A 140 18.08 6.60 1.16
C PHE A 140 18.83 7.93 0.99
N PRO A 141 20.10 8.07 1.42
CA PRO A 141 20.80 9.34 1.31
C PRO A 141 21.02 9.73 -0.15
N VAL A 142 20.37 10.82 -0.60
CA VAL A 142 20.43 11.26 -2.01
C VAL A 142 21.84 11.52 -2.53
N LYS A 143 22.79 11.83 -1.63
CA LYS A 143 24.21 12.05 -1.98
C LYS A 143 25.00 10.77 -2.23
N TRP A 144 24.47 9.61 -1.83
CA TRP A 144 25.14 8.31 -1.98
C TRP A 144 24.63 7.55 -3.20
N MET A 145 23.59 8.06 -3.87
CA MET A 145 23.05 7.45 -5.08
C MET A 145 24.00 7.66 -6.27
N SER A 146 24.05 6.69 -7.18
CA SER A 146 24.71 6.87 -8.48
C SER A 146 23.98 7.94 -9.32
N ALA A 147 24.70 8.53 -10.29
CA ALA A 147 24.13 9.56 -11.15
C ALA A 147 22.94 9.06 -11.99
N ASP A 148 22.95 7.79 -12.40
CA ASP A 148 21.85 7.12 -13.10
C ASP A 148 20.70 6.68 -12.16
N GLY A 149 20.88 6.82 -10.84
CA GLY A 149 19.89 6.41 -9.84
C GLY A 149 19.72 4.90 -9.66
N LEU A 150 20.47 4.07 -10.39
CA LEU A 150 20.33 2.61 -10.36
C LEU A 150 21.08 1.97 -9.20
N THR A 151 22.03 2.67 -8.59
CA THR A 151 22.66 2.28 -7.33
C THR A 151 22.23 3.22 -6.23
N VAL A 152 21.53 2.68 -5.23
CA VAL A 152 21.12 3.42 -4.04
C VAL A 152 21.65 2.75 -2.78
N TYR A 153 21.65 3.48 -1.67
CA TYR A 153 22.10 2.95 -0.38
C TYR A 153 21.03 3.20 0.68
N LEU A 154 20.60 2.16 1.37
CA LEU A 154 19.76 2.23 2.55
C LEU A 154 20.65 2.41 3.78
N SER A 155 20.51 3.55 4.46
CA SER A 155 21.14 3.83 5.75
C SER A 155 20.09 3.62 6.84
N PHE A 156 20.40 2.82 7.86
CA PHE A 156 19.45 2.47 8.91
C PHE A 156 20.16 2.16 10.23
N SER A 157 19.40 2.10 11.32
CA SER A 157 19.88 1.85 12.67
C SER A 157 19.51 0.45 13.18
N GLY A 158 20.04 -0.59 12.51
CA GLY A 158 19.86 -1.99 12.92
C GLY A 158 20.91 -2.43 13.92
N GLU A 159 20.53 -3.24 14.92
CA GLU A 159 21.39 -3.83 15.96
C GLU A 159 22.21 -2.79 16.73
N ASP A 160 21.58 -1.65 17.07
CA ASP A 160 22.23 -0.49 17.71
C ASP A 160 23.50 0.01 16.97
N ALA A 161 23.56 -0.22 15.65
CA ALA A 161 24.67 0.20 14.79
C ALA A 161 24.19 1.07 13.63
N LEU A 162 25.08 1.94 13.14
CA LEU A 162 24.92 2.52 11.82
C LEU A 162 25.17 1.41 10.79
N SER A 163 24.11 1.06 10.07
CA SER A 163 24.12 0.00 9.06
C SER A 163 23.81 0.56 7.68
N VAL A 164 24.51 0.03 6.66
CA VAL A 164 24.34 0.45 5.28
C VAL A 164 24.21 -0.76 4.35
N ARG A 165 23.19 -0.73 3.48
CA ARG A 165 23.01 -1.70 2.37
C ARG A 165 22.96 -0.94 1.05
N LYS A 166 23.55 -1.51 0.00
CA LYS A 166 23.56 -1.06 -1.38
C LYS A 166 22.52 -1.88 -2.06
N MET A 167 21.71 -1.20 -2.85
CA MET A 167 20.67 -1.79 -3.64
C MET A 167 20.94 -1.42 -5.08
N THR A 168 20.81 -2.40 -5.96
CA THR A 168 20.83 -2.18 -7.41
C THR A 168 19.39 -2.26 -7.88
N LEU A 169 18.92 -1.17 -8.46
CA LEU A 169 17.59 -1.07 -9.03
C LEU A 169 17.67 -1.47 -10.51
N THR A 170 16.71 -2.26 -10.94
CA THR A 170 16.46 -2.55 -12.35
C THR A 170 15.26 -1.73 -12.79
N VAL A 171 15.42 -1.04 -13.91
CA VAL A 171 14.32 -0.34 -14.60
C VAL A 171 14.08 -1.12 -15.89
N ASP A 172 12.97 -1.83 -15.96
CA ASP A 172 12.56 -2.46 -17.20
C ASP A 172 12.18 -1.35 -18.19
N ASN A 173 13.09 -1.03 -19.11
CA ASN A 173 12.92 0.00 -20.15
C ASN A 173 11.90 -0.41 -21.25
N ALA A 174 10.89 -1.20 -20.91
CA ALA A 174 9.65 -1.13 -21.69
C ALA A 174 9.21 0.33 -21.62
N GLU A 175 8.97 0.95 -22.78
CA GLU A 175 8.41 2.30 -22.92
C GLU A 175 7.47 2.57 -21.74
N ALA A 176 7.77 3.61 -20.93
CA ALA A 176 7.09 3.87 -19.65
C ALA A 176 5.63 3.47 -19.81
N PRO A 177 5.16 2.39 -19.16
CA PRO A 177 3.93 1.76 -19.60
C PRO A 177 2.87 2.87 -19.56
N GLN A 178 2.30 3.20 -20.74
CA GLN A 178 0.86 3.50 -20.72
C GLN A 178 0.29 2.39 -19.86
N PRO A 179 -0.46 2.69 -18.78
CA PRO A 179 -0.87 1.66 -17.84
C PRO A 179 -1.54 0.56 -18.66
N ASP A 180 -0.78 -0.48 -18.98
CA ASP A 180 -1.29 -1.72 -19.50
C ASP A 180 -1.88 -2.29 -18.22
N GLU A 181 -3.15 -1.93 -17.99
CA GLU A 181 -3.92 -2.40 -16.86
C GLU A 181 -3.93 -3.92 -17.01
N THR A 182 -3.16 -4.59 -16.17
CA THR A 182 -3.24 -6.04 -16.10
C THR A 182 -4.58 -6.34 -15.45
N THR A 183 -5.34 -7.21 -16.11
CA THR A 183 -6.70 -7.51 -15.71
C THR A 183 -6.84 -8.95 -15.25
N PHE A 184 -7.64 -9.14 -14.21
CA PHE A 184 -8.23 -10.44 -13.90
C PHE A 184 -9.70 -10.42 -14.28
N THR A 185 -10.18 -11.52 -14.86
CA THR A 185 -11.62 -11.77 -15.01
C THR A 185 -11.92 -13.19 -14.56
N GLY A 186 -12.79 -13.34 -13.57
CA GLY A 186 -13.18 -14.63 -13.01
C GLY A 186 -14.68 -14.71 -12.82
N ARG A 187 -15.27 -15.87 -13.13
CA ARG A 187 -16.73 -16.09 -13.00
C ARG A 187 -17.00 -17.18 -11.97
N VAL A 188 -18.11 -17.04 -11.26
CA VAL A 188 -18.63 -18.12 -10.40
C VAL A 188 -18.89 -19.37 -11.26
N ALA A 189 -18.41 -20.52 -10.82
CA ALA A 189 -18.44 -21.76 -11.60
C ALA A 189 -19.18 -22.92 -10.91
N ALA A 190 -19.50 -22.81 -9.62
CA ALA A 190 -20.18 -23.84 -8.85
C ALA A 190 -21.25 -23.21 -7.94
N GLY A 191 -22.32 -23.95 -7.61
CA GLY A 191 -23.32 -23.46 -6.65
C GLY A 191 -22.74 -23.22 -5.25
N SER A 192 -21.70 -23.95 -4.84
CA SER A 192 -20.98 -23.64 -3.59
C SER A 192 -20.16 -22.35 -3.63
N ASP A 193 -20.20 -21.61 -4.76
CA ASP A 193 -19.57 -20.32 -4.93
C ASP A 193 -20.59 -19.17 -5.05
N ASP A 194 -21.90 -19.44 -5.02
CA ASP A 194 -22.91 -18.41 -4.79
C ASP A 194 -24.06 -18.87 -3.91
N ALA A 195 -24.51 -18.01 -3.01
CA ALA A 195 -25.52 -18.40 -2.05
C ALA A 195 -26.37 -17.20 -1.61
N GLU A 196 -27.57 -17.51 -1.12
CA GLU A 196 -28.41 -16.54 -0.45
C GLU A 196 -28.87 -17.07 0.90
N GLU A 197 -28.99 -16.16 1.86
CA GLU A 197 -29.45 -16.45 3.20
C GLU A 197 -30.76 -15.70 3.48
N SER A 198 -31.77 -16.42 3.96
CA SER A 198 -33.04 -15.83 4.39
C SER A 198 -33.48 -16.44 5.71
N SER A 199 -33.67 -15.57 6.71
CA SER A 199 -34.04 -15.97 8.09
C SER A 199 -33.11 -17.05 8.66
N GLY A 200 -31.80 -16.90 8.42
CA GLY A 200 -30.75 -17.81 8.87
C GLY A 200 -30.60 -19.10 8.07
N SER A 201 -31.40 -19.32 7.03
CA SER A 201 -31.28 -20.48 6.14
C SER A 201 -30.48 -20.13 4.89
N VAL A 202 -29.35 -20.81 4.67
CA VAL A 202 -28.46 -20.60 3.52
C VAL A 202 -28.78 -21.60 2.39
N THR A 203 -28.88 -21.08 1.16
CA THR A 203 -29.12 -21.86 -0.07
C THR A 203 -27.98 -21.64 -1.05
N VAL A 204 -27.20 -22.69 -1.34
CA VAL A 204 -26.03 -22.71 -2.26
C VAL A 204 -26.35 -23.30 -3.65
N ALA A 205 -27.63 -23.37 -4.00
CA ALA A 205 -28.10 -23.97 -5.26
C ALA A 205 -29.38 -23.30 -5.76
N SER A 206 -29.50 -21.98 -5.54
CA SER A 206 -30.66 -21.20 -5.98
C SER A 206 -30.52 -20.87 -7.48
N ALA A 207 -31.65 -20.70 -8.18
CA ALA A 207 -31.64 -20.30 -9.59
C ALA A 207 -31.49 -18.78 -9.77
N ASP A 208 -31.53 -18.01 -8.70
CA ASP A 208 -31.24 -16.59 -8.69
C ASP A 208 -30.69 -16.14 -7.34
N LEU A 209 -30.08 -14.96 -7.34
CA LEU A 209 -29.49 -14.33 -6.17
C LEU A 209 -30.31 -13.08 -5.83
N ASP A 210 -31.13 -13.14 -4.78
CA ASP A 210 -32.13 -12.13 -4.46
C ASP A 210 -31.61 -11.01 -3.54
N MET A 211 -30.77 -10.13 -4.11
CA MET A 211 -30.20 -8.99 -3.38
C MET A 211 -31.27 -7.99 -2.92
N GLY A 212 -31.26 -7.67 -1.64
CA GLY A 212 -32.22 -6.74 -1.00
C GLY A 212 -33.51 -7.42 -0.53
N GLN A 213 -33.71 -8.70 -0.84
CA GLN A 213 -34.76 -9.54 -0.26
C GLN A 213 -34.17 -10.55 0.74
N ALA A 214 -33.11 -11.25 0.34
CA ALA A 214 -32.30 -12.06 1.23
C ALA A 214 -31.60 -11.18 2.27
N ASP A 215 -31.35 -11.73 3.46
CA ASP A 215 -30.58 -11.07 4.52
C ASP A 215 -29.14 -10.84 4.05
N ALA A 216 -28.59 -11.80 3.31
CA ALA A 216 -27.30 -11.72 2.66
C ALA A 216 -27.27 -12.56 1.37
N VAL A 217 -26.52 -12.08 0.37
CA VAL A 217 -26.17 -12.82 -0.84
C VAL A 217 -24.65 -12.89 -0.91
N ALA A 218 -24.07 -14.09 -0.94
CA ALA A 218 -22.63 -14.30 -1.03
C ALA A 218 -22.23 -14.76 -2.44
N ILE A 219 -21.11 -14.24 -2.92
CA ILE A 219 -20.54 -14.50 -4.26
C ILE A 219 -19.05 -14.74 -4.07
N ARG A 220 -18.59 -15.96 -4.30
CA ARG A 220 -17.22 -16.40 -4.13
C ARG A 220 -16.55 -16.60 -5.48
N PHE A 221 -15.33 -16.09 -5.60
CA PHE A 221 -14.45 -16.33 -6.74
C PHE A 221 -13.30 -17.21 -6.28
N ALA A 222 -13.22 -18.44 -6.76
CA ALA A 222 -12.37 -19.49 -6.21
C ALA A 222 -10.86 -19.33 -6.49
N ALA A 223 -10.50 -18.61 -7.55
CA ALA A 223 -9.12 -18.50 -8.02
C ALA A 223 -8.86 -17.07 -8.52
N VAL A 224 -8.78 -16.13 -7.58
CA VAL A 224 -8.55 -14.71 -7.91
C VAL A 224 -7.06 -14.49 -8.13
N ASP A 225 -6.66 -14.39 -9.39
CA ASP A 225 -5.28 -14.08 -9.78
C ASP A 225 -5.02 -12.58 -9.67
N ALA A 226 -4.98 -12.08 -8.43
CA ALA A 226 -4.61 -10.71 -8.11
C ALA A 226 -3.30 -10.74 -7.30
N PRO A 227 -2.20 -10.17 -7.86
CA PRO A 227 -0.92 -10.18 -7.17
C PRO A 227 -0.96 -9.39 -5.87
N ARG A 228 -0.27 -9.93 -4.85
CA ARG A 228 0.09 -9.18 -3.66
C ARG A 228 0.91 -7.95 -4.07
N ASP A 229 0.80 -6.85 -3.33
CA ASP A 229 1.63 -5.65 -3.50
C ASP A 229 1.43 -4.85 -4.82
N LYS A 230 0.40 -5.16 -5.61
CA LYS A 230 -0.04 -4.29 -6.71
C LYS A 230 -1.23 -3.44 -6.26
N THR A 231 -1.25 -2.19 -6.72
CA THR A 231 -2.39 -1.31 -6.50
C THR A 231 -3.49 -1.69 -7.47
N ILE A 232 -4.59 -2.22 -6.93
CA ILE A 232 -5.83 -2.44 -7.68
C ILE A 232 -6.45 -1.08 -7.94
N THR A 233 -6.57 -0.73 -9.22
CA THR A 233 -7.06 0.57 -9.69
C THR A 233 -8.57 0.56 -9.91
N ARG A 234 -9.15 -0.61 -10.16
CA ARG A 234 -10.59 -0.80 -10.29
C ARG A 234 -10.95 -2.25 -9.98
N ALA A 235 -12.06 -2.47 -9.29
CA ALA A 235 -12.66 -3.79 -9.17
C ALA A 235 -14.18 -3.72 -9.21
N VAL A 236 -14.84 -4.52 -10.04
CA VAL A 236 -16.30 -4.55 -10.13
C VAL A 236 -16.80 -5.98 -10.27
N ILE A 237 -17.98 -6.24 -9.72
CA ILE A 237 -18.75 -7.46 -10.01
C ILE A 237 -19.79 -7.12 -11.07
N ARG A 238 -19.78 -7.86 -12.17
CA ARG A 238 -20.78 -7.84 -13.23
C ARG A 238 -21.85 -8.89 -12.95
N PHE A 239 -23.08 -8.43 -12.86
CA PHE A 239 -24.26 -9.24 -12.65
C PHE A 239 -25.12 -9.30 -13.90
N THR A 240 -25.53 -10.49 -14.32
CA THR A 240 -26.60 -10.64 -15.31
C THR A 240 -27.94 -10.71 -14.57
N ALA A 241 -28.88 -9.83 -14.92
CA ALA A 241 -30.20 -9.84 -14.28
C ALA A 241 -30.99 -11.10 -14.66
N ALA A 242 -31.44 -11.87 -13.66
CA ALA A 242 -32.31 -13.02 -13.87
C ALA A 242 -33.75 -12.58 -14.19
N SER A 243 -34.20 -11.44 -13.63
CA SER A 243 -35.53 -10.87 -13.86
C SER A 243 -35.52 -9.34 -13.87
N SER A 244 -36.55 -8.74 -14.46
CA SER A 244 -36.70 -7.28 -14.47
C SER A 244 -37.21 -6.77 -13.12
N LYS A 245 -36.47 -5.87 -12.46
CA LYS A 245 -36.83 -5.27 -11.16
C LYS A 245 -36.55 -3.77 -11.18
N GLY A 246 -37.56 -2.96 -10.81
CA GLY A 246 -37.51 -1.50 -10.94
C GLY A 246 -37.73 -0.70 -9.66
N ALA A 247 -38.17 -1.34 -8.57
CA ALA A 247 -38.34 -0.63 -7.30
C ALA A 247 -36.99 -0.12 -6.77
N PRO A 248 -36.94 1.08 -6.14
CA PRO A 248 -35.72 1.61 -5.53
C PRO A 248 -35.16 0.65 -4.47
N VAL A 249 -33.86 0.44 -4.51
CA VAL A 249 -33.12 -0.40 -3.54
C VAL A 249 -31.76 0.23 -3.29
N SER A 250 -31.32 0.14 -2.04
CA SER A 250 -29.95 0.45 -1.63
C SER A 250 -29.33 -0.84 -1.11
N LEU A 251 -28.14 -1.16 -1.59
CA LEU A 251 -27.37 -2.34 -1.18
C LEU A 251 -26.05 -1.90 -0.55
N ALA A 252 -25.36 -2.82 0.10
CA ALA A 252 -23.99 -2.65 0.56
C ALA A 252 -23.20 -3.91 0.23
N ILE A 253 -21.90 -3.75 -0.07
CA ILE A 253 -21.01 -4.85 -0.43
C ILE A 253 -19.83 -4.84 0.52
N GLY A 254 -19.60 -5.96 1.21
CA GLY A 254 -18.36 -6.28 1.90
C GLY A 254 -17.74 -7.55 1.33
N ALA A 255 -16.61 -7.96 1.85
CA ALA A 255 -16.05 -9.29 1.61
C ALA A 255 -15.75 -9.99 2.93
N HIS A 256 -15.74 -11.32 2.94
CA HIS A 256 -15.27 -12.11 4.08
C HIS A 256 -13.82 -11.72 4.35
N ASP A 257 -13.55 -11.23 5.56
CA ASP A 257 -12.26 -10.73 6.01
C ASP A 257 -11.27 -11.88 6.29
N THR A 258 -10.80 -12.49 5.21
CA THR A 258 -9.85 -13.62 5.21
C THR A 258 -9.03 -13.60 3.92
N THR A 259 -7.84 -14.20 3.96
CA THR A 259 -6.94 -14.29 2.81
C THR A 259 -7.28 -15.42 1.84
N ASP A 260 -8.09 -16.40 2.25
CA ASP A 260 -8.61 -17.47 1.38
C ASP A 260 -9.98 -17.90 1.86
N ALA A 261 -11.02 -17.48 1.13
CA ALA A 261 -12.40 -17.76 1.51
C ALA A 261 -12.75 -19.24 1.26
N PRO A 262 -13.26 -19.99 2.27
CA PRO A 262 -13.73 -21.35 2.06
C PRO A 262 -14.95 -21.36 1.12
N ALA A 263 -15.25 -22.52 0.53
CA ALA A 263 -16.49 -22.71 -0.22
C ALA A 263 -17.71 -22.46 0.69
N LEU A 264 -18.78 -21.92 0.12
CA LEU A 264 -20.01 -21.63 0.85
C LEU A 264 -20.70 -22.95 1.24
N SER A 265 -21.27 -22.98 2.44
CA SER A 265 -21.98 -24.13 3.01
C SER A 265 -23.45 -23.78 3.28
N THR A 266 -24.23 -24.78 3.69
CA THR A 266 -25.63 -24.59 4.13
C THR A 266 -25.74 -24.40 5.64
N ASP A 267 -24.66 -24.01 6.32
CA ASP A 267 -24.69 -23.79 7.76
C ASP A 267 -25.61 -22.62 8.11
N ALA A 268 -26.35 -22.75 9.21
CA ALA A 268 -27.28 -21.72 9.63
C ALA A 268 -26.55 -20.41 9.94
N ASN A 269 -27.06 -19.30 9.42
CA ASN A 269 -26.45 -17.96 9.48
C ASN A 269 -25.05 -17.87 8.84
N GLY A 270 -24.67 -18.82 7.99
CA GLY A 270 -23.31 -18.93 7.45
C GLY A 270 -22.86 -17.75 6.58
N LEU A 271 -23.76 -16.86 6.15
CA LEU A 271 -23.43 -15.63 5.42
C LEU A 271 -23.51 -14.39 6.33
N THR A 272 -24.51 -14.32 7.22
CA THR A 272 -24.71 -13.16 8.11
C THR A 272 -23.76 -13.13 9.31
N ASP A 273 -23.20 -14.28 9.72
CA ASP A 273 -22.20 -14.37 10.79
C ASP A 273 -20.76 -14.14 10.29
N LEU A 274 -20.55 -13.98 8.97
CA LEU A 274 -19.22 -13.71 8.42
C LEU A 274 -18.67 -12.38 8.94
N SER A 275 -17.40 -12.37 9.34
CA SER A 275 -16.67 -11.13 9.58
C SER A 275 -16.39 -10.47 8.24
N LEU A 276 -16.94 -9.28 8.02
CA LEU A 276 -16.81 -8.56 6.76
C LEU A 276 -15.80 -7.42 6.85
N THR A 277 -15.15 -7.15 5.73
CA THR A 277 -14.41 -5.90 5.51
C THR A 277 -15.34 -4.68 5.65
N SER A 278 -14.75 -3.48 5.64
CA SER A 278 -15.52 -2.25 5.47
C SER A 278 -16.45 -2.32 4.26
N LEU A 279 -17.69 -1.85 4.42
CA LEU A 279 -18.73 -1.94 3.41
C LEU A 279 -18.66 -0.78 2.41
N VAL A 280 -18.69 -1.10 1.12
CA VAL A 280 -18.94 -0.13 0.04
C VAL A 280 -20.45 0.02 -0.14
N GLN A 281 -20.97 1.23 0.03
CA GLN A 281 -22.40 1.50 -0.16
C GLN A 281 -22.76 1.54 -1.64
N TRP A 282 -23.87 0.92 -2.00
CA TRP A 282 -24.47 0.94 -3.34
C TRP A 282 -25.89 1.56 -3.29
N PRO A 283 -25.98 2.88 -3.12
CA PRO A 283 -27.26 3.57 -3.04
C PRO A 283 -27.91 3.68 -4.42
N ASN A 284 -29.24 3.75 -4.44
CA ASN A 284 -30.03 4.03 -5.65
C ASN A 284 -29.69 3.08 -6.82
N VAL A 285 -29.60 1.78 -6.56
CA VAL A 285 -29.32 0.79 -7.61
C VAL A 285 -30.36 0.94 -8.71
N ARG A 286 -29.92 1.22 -9.94
CA ARG A 286 -30.82 1.47 -11.08
C ARG A 286 -31.69 0.25 -11.39
N THR A 287 -32.77 0.47 -12.15
CA THR A 287 -33.64 -0.60 -12.66
C THR A 287 -32.83 -1.63 -13.44
N TRP A 288 -33.09 -2.91 -13.16
CA TRP A 288 -32.54 -4.02 -13.93
C TRP A 288 -33.59 -4.57 -14.90
N ASN A 289 -33.17 -4.82 -16.14
CA ASN A 289 -33.95 -5.50 -17.15
C ASN A 289 -33.37 -6.91 -17.33
N ALA A 290 -34.24 -7.91 -17.41
CA ALA A 290 -33.82 -9.31 -17.55
C ALA A 290 -32.82 -9.50 -18.71
N ASN A 291 -31.81 -10.34 -18.46
CA ASN A 291 -30.71 -10.66 -19.38
C ASN A 291 -29.83 -9.47 -19.79
N GLN A 292 -29.82 -8.38 -19.01
CA GLN A 292 -28.85 -7.30 -19.16
C GLN A 292 -27.80 -7.37 -18.05
N VAL A 293 -26.61 -6.84 -18.35
CA VAL A 293 -25.46 -6.83 -17.43
C VAL A 293 -25.38 -5.50 -16.68
N TYR A 294 -25.11 -5.58 -15.39
CA TYR A 294 -25.00 -4.45 -14.47
C TYR A 294 -23.75 -4.58 -13.61
N GLU A 295 -23.01 -3.50 -13.41
CA GLU A 295 -21.82 -3.48 -12.55
C GLU A 295 -22.18 -2.98 -11.14
N SER A 296 -21.49 -3.54 -10.15
CA SER A 296 -21.41 -2.98 -8.79
C SER A 296 -20.71 -1.60 -8.80
N PRO A 297 -20.71 -0.87 -7.67
CA PRO A 297 -19.71 0.17 -7.43
C PRO A 297 -18.29 -0.41 -7.47
N ASP A 298 -17.30 0.47 -7.49
CA ASP A 298 -15.91 0.08 -7.41
C ASP A 298 -15.58 -0.52 -6.03
N LEU A 299 -14.97 -1.69 -6.04
CA LEU A 299 -14.59 -2.51 -4.89
C LEU A 299 -13.07 -2.53 -4.69
N ALA A 300 -12.32 -1.68 -5.40
CA ALA A 300 -10.87 -1.61 -5.30
C ALA A 300 -10.39 -1.39 -3.85
N SER A 301 -11.13 -0.65 -3.02
CA SER A 301 -10.76 -0.47 -1.60
C SER A 301 -10.83 -1.76 -0.78
N ILE A 302 -11.81 -2.64 -1.07
CA ILE A 302 -11.93 -3.96 -0.42
C ILE A 302 -10.79 -4.85 -0.87
N LEU A 303 -10.53 -4.91 -2.18
CA LEU A 303 -9.49 -5.79 -2.70
C LEU A 303 -8.09 -5.32 -2.31
N ASN A 304 -7.77 -4.02 -2.38
CA ASN A 304 -6.49 -3.50 -1.90
C ASN A 304 -6.26 -3.79 -0.41
N TYR A 305 -7.32 -3.89 0.39
CA TYR A 305 -7.19 -4.32 1.78
C TYR A 305 -6.86 -5.81 1.87
N LEU A 306 -7.68 -6.68 1.25
CA LEU A 306 -7.53 -8.13 1.32
C LEU A 306 -6.22 -8.65 0.70
N THR A 307 -5.84 -8.13 -0.47
CA THR A 307 -4.62 -8.57 -1.17
C THR A 307 -3.34 -8.15 -0.47
N ASN A 308 -3.40 -7.20 0.48
CA ASN A 308 -2.26 -6.77 1.29
C ASN A 308 -2.20 -7.42 2.68
N LEU A 309 -3.19 -8.25 3.05
CA LEU A 309 -3.15 -8.99 4.30
C LEU A 309 -1.99 -10.02 4.32
N PRO A 310 -1.32 -10.22 5.46
CA PRO A 310 -0.36 -11.29 5.62
C PRO A 310 -1.00 -12.66 5.32
N GLY A 311 -0.46 -13.38 4.34
CA GLY A 311 -0.96 -14.70 3.93
C GLY A 311 -1.83 -14.68 2.67
N TRP A 312 -2.11 -13.52 2.06
CA TRP A 312 -2.65 -13.47 0.71
C TRP A 312 -1.65 -14.05 -0.31
N ALA A 313 -2.15 -14.90 -1.20
CA ALA A 313 -1.43 -15.42 -2.35
C ALA A 313 -2.31 -15.33 -3.60
N SER A 314 -1.70 -15.06 -4.76
CA SER A 314 -2.45 -15.04 -6.02
C SER A 314 -3.06 -16.40 -6.29
N GLY A 315 -4.33 -16.43 -6.69
CA GLY A 315 -5.12 -17.64 -6.84
C GLY A 315 -5.91 -18.04 -5.59
N ASN A 316 -5.78 -17.33 -4.48
CA ASN A 316 -6.67 -17.50 -3.33
C ASN A 316 -8.10 -17.05 -3.67
N ALA A 317 -9.06 -17.51 -2.86
CA ALA A 317 -10.46 -17.18 -3.06
C ALA A 317 -10.91 -15.93 -2.29
N ILE A 318 -11.84 -15.17 -2.89
CA ILE A 318 -12.51 -14.03 -2.25
C ILE A 318 -14.01 -14.26 -2.29
N ALA A 319 -14.68 -14.10 -1.15
CA ALA A 319 -16.14 -14.13 -1.04
C ALA A 319 -16.67 -12.73 -0.72
N PHE A 320 -17.43 -12.15 -1.64
CA PHE A 320 -18.16 -10.91 -1.42
C PHE A 320 -19.54 -11.22 -0.84
N VAL A 321 -20.04 -10.33 0.02
CA VAL A 321 -21.37 -10.42 0.62
C VAL A 321 -22.13 -9.13 0.35
N VAL A 322 -23.28 -9.26 -0.30
CA VAL A 322 -24.22 -8.18 -0.58
C VAL A 322 -25.35 -8.21 0.43
N THR A 323 -25.58 -7.10 1.12
CA THR A 323 -26.64 -6.93 2.13
C THR A 323 -27.49 -5.69 1.83
N ALA A 324 -28.53 -5.46 2.64
CA ALA A 324 -29.29 -4.22 2.58
C ALA A 324 -28.39 -3.02 2.91
N GLY A 325 -28.38 -2.03 2.02
CA GLY A 325 -27.67 -0.77 2.21
C GLY A 325 -28.43 0.21 3.10
N THR A 326 -27.74 1.26 3.52
CA THR A 326 -28.37 2.32 4.31
C THR A 326 -29.54 2.95 3.56
N GLY A 327 -30.69 3.05 4.22
CA GLY A 327 -31.90 3.64 3.63
C GLY A 327 -32.59 2.76 2.57
N ASN A 328 -32.37 1.44 2.60
CA ASN A 328 -33.11 0.52 1.73
C ASN A 328 -34.63 0.64 1.95
N LEU A 329 -35.39 0.68 0.86
CA LEU A 329 -36.85 0.87 0.86
C LEU A 329 -37.63 -0.40 0.46
N GLY A 330 -36.99 -1.56 0.53
CA GLY A 330 -37.60 -2.88 0.24
C GLY A 330 -37.68 -3.25 -1.24
N GLY A 331 -36.96 -2.55 -2.13
CA GLY A 331 -36.73 -3.02 -3.50
C GLY A 331 -35.71 -4.15 -3.54
N VAL A 332 -35.63 -4.84 -4.69
CA VAL A 332 -34.80 -6.05 -4.85
C VAL A 332 -34.10 -6.07 -6.21
N ARG A 333 -32.95 -6.75 -6.33
CA ARG A 333 -32.28 -7.08 -7.59
C ARG A 333 -31.98 -8.57 -7.62
N SER A 334 -32.43 -9.25 -8.66
CA SER A 334 -32.28 -10.69 -8.84
C SER A 334 -31.26 -10.93 -9.94
N ALA A 335 -30.11 -11.52 -9.59
CA ALA A 335 -29.03 -11.88 -10.51
C ALA A 335 -29.07 -13.37 -10.82
N LYS A 336 -28.57 -13.77 -12.00
CA LYS A 336 -28.36 -15.19 -12.31
C LYS A 336 -27.26 -15.76 -11.45
N SER A 337 -27.49 -16.95 -10.89
CA SER A 337 -26.49 -17.76 -10.20
C SER A 337 -25.78 -18.71 -11.17
N ALA A 338 -24.78 -19.43 -10.66
CA ALA A 338 -24.12 -20.54 -11.35
C ALA A 338 -25.11 -21.64 -11.74
N ASP A 339 -26.08 -21.97 -10.88
CA ASP A 339 -27.09 -22.99 -11.14
C ASP A 339 -28.15 -22.56 -12.15
N ASN A 340 -28.34 -21.25 -12.36
CA ASN A 340 -29.17 -20.72 -13.44
C ASN A 340 -28.51 -20.93 -14.81
N ASP A 341 -27.31 -20.36 -14.93
CA ASP A 341 -26.49 -20.33 -16.14
C ASP A 341 -25.08 -19.90 -15.75
N ALA A 342 -24.18 -20.88 -15.57
CA ALA A 342 -22.79 -20.63 -15.23
C ALA A 342 -22.07 -19.69 -16.23
N THR A 343 -22.56 -19.53 -17.47
CA THR A 343 -21.97 -18.58 -18.43
C THR A 343 -22.39 -17.13 -18.21
N GLN A 344 -23.46 -16.92 -17.43
CA GLN A 344 -24.03 -15.62 -17.09
C GLN A 344 -24.05 -15.32 -15.59
N ALA A 345 -23.52 -16.24 -14.78
CA ALA A 345 -23.26 -16.06 -13.36
C ALA A 345 -22.33 -14.86 -13.09
N PRO A 346 -22.27 -14.37 -11.84
CA PRO A 346 -21.51 -13.17 -11.50
C PRO A 346 -20.04 -13.29 -11.93
N GLU A 347 -19.50 -12.20 -12.46
CA GLU A 347 -18.11 -12.10 -12.91
C GLU A 347 -17.40 -10.97 -12.15
N LEU A 348 -16.28 -11.30 -11.52
CA LEU A 348 -15.35 -10.34 -10.98
C LEU A 348 -14.41 -9.88 -12.07
N TYR A 349 -14.28 -8.58 -12.22
CA TYR A 349 -13.31 -7.93 -13.08
C TYR A 349 -12.44 -7.00 -12.24
N ILE A 350 -11.12 -7.14 -12.36
CA ILE A 350 -10.13 -6.37 -11.62
C ILE A 350 -9.15 -5.77 -12.62
N GLU A 351 -8.80 -4.51 -12.44
CA GLU A 351 -7.66 -3.84 -13.06
C GLU A 351 -6.64 -3.53 -11.95
N TRP A 352 -5.38 -3.82 -12.19
CA TRP A 352 -4.28 -3.30 -11.38
C TRP A 352 -3.18 -2.76 -12.27
N SER A 353 -2.34 -1.92 -11.67
CA SER A 353 -1.14 -1.44 -12.35
C SER A 353 0.04 -2.33 -12.00
N ASP A 354 0.82 -2.71 -13.01
CA ASP A 354 2.04 -3.53 -12.85
C ASP A 354 3.19 -2.81 -12.13
N GLY A 355 2.93 -1.61 -11.60
CA GLY A 355 3.95 -0.71 -11.09
C GLY A 355 4.76 -0.06 -12.20
N SER A 356 5.79 0.70 -11.84
CA SER A 356 6.60 1.42 -12.85
C SER A 356 7.62 0.55 -13.59
N GLY A 357 7.68 -0.77 -13.32
CA GLY A 357 8.75 -1.65 -13.81
C GLY A 357 10.08 -1.52 -13.04
N ILE A 358 10.06 -0.84 -11.88
CA ILE A 358 11.24 -0.70 -11.00
C ILE A 358 11.25 -1.81 -9.96
N THR A 359 12.33 -2.58 -9.93
CA THR A 359 12.52 -3.70 -9.00
C THR A 359 13.92 -3.66 -8.39
N VAL A 360 14.14 -4.39 -7.28
CA VAL A 360 15.49 -4.65 -6.76
C VAL A 360 16.03 -5.89 -7.47
N GLN A 361 17.21 -5.76 -8.08
CA GLN A 361 17.93 -6.94 -8.55
C GLN A 361 18.34 -7.75 -7.31
N GLU A 362 17.81 -8.97 -7.16
CA GLU A 362 18.17 -9.83 -6.02
C GLU A 362 19.69 -9.88 -5.87
N ALA A 363 20.17 -9.42 -4.72
CA ALA A 363 21.55 -9.63 -4.36
C ALA A 363 21.72 -11.14 -4.22
N THR A 364 22.46 -11.77 -5.15
CA THR A 364 23.07 -13.09 -4.92
C THR A 364 23.55 -13.09 -3.47
N THR A 365 23.11 -14.07 -2.68
CA THR A 365 23.48 -14.19 -1.27
C THR A 365 25.00 -14.29 -1.19
N VAL A 366 25.67 -13.15 -1.04
CA VAL A 366 27.09 -13.13 -0.72
C VAL A 366 27.10 -13.49 0.76
N ALA A 367 27.67 -14.65 1.07
CA ALA A 367 27.82 -15.14 2.43
C ALA A 367 28.30 -14.00 3.35
N HIS A 368 27.71 -13.92 4.55
CA HIS A 368 28.04 -13.00 5.65
C HIS A 368 29.42 -12.33 5.49
N GLY A 369 29.45 -11.04 5.15
CA GLY A 369 30.70 -10.28 5.11
C GLY A 369 30.72 -9.04 4.23
N GLU A 370 29.84 -8.91 3.23
CA GLU A 370 29.85 -7.75 2.33
C GLU A 370 28.72 -6.75 2.61
N SER A 371 28.58 -6.36 3.87
CA SER A 371 28.05 -5.04 4.21
C SER A 371 29.23 -4.05 4.11
N TYR A 372 29.26 -3.15 3.12
CA TYR A 372 30.17 -2.01 3.20
C TYR A 372 29.67 -1.13 4.36
N ALA A 373 30.37 -1.25 5.48
CA ALA A 373 30.21 -0.56 6.76
C ALA A 373 29.11 -1.10 7.68
N THR A 374 29.46 -2.10 8.49
CA THR A 374 29.02 -2.15 9.89
C THR A 374 30.01 -1.32 10.70
N VAL A 375 29.64 -0.11 11.13
CA VAL A 375 30.38 0.59 12.19
C VAL A 375 29.79 0.13 13.51
N ALA A 376 30.23 -1.03 13.99
CA ALA A 376 29.96 -1.44 15.37
C ALA A 376 30.78 -0.52 16.28
N VAL A 377 30.10 0.37 17.01
CA VAL A 377 30.74 1.09 18.11
C VAL A 377 30.69 0.12 19.29
N ASP A 378 31.83 -0.51 19.59
CA ASP A 378 31.99 -1.31 20.80
C ASP A 378 31.70 -0.42 22.03
N PRO A 379 30.68 -0.72 22.85
CA PRO A 379 30.35 0.10 24.02
C PRO A 379 31.35 -0.21 25.14
N HIS A 380 32.56 0.33 25.03
CA HIS A 380 33.43 0.44 26.20
C HIS A 380 32.98 1.64 27.04
N TYR A 381 32.39 1.33 28.18
CA TYR A 381 32.03 2.24 29.27
C TYR A 381 33.20 3.18 29.60
N VAL A 382 33.09 4.47 29.28
CA VAL A 382 34.02 5.49 29.77
C VAL A 382 33.37 6.15 30.98
N GLY A 383 33.96 5.92 32.14
CA GLY A 383 33.52 6.51 33.41
C GLY A 383 33.52 8.04 33.40
N GLU A 384 32.80 8.59 34.38
CA GLU A 384 32.47 10.00 34.58
C GLU A 384 33.49 11.01 34.02
N VAL A 385 33.06 11.78 33.02
CA VAL A 385 33.70 13.06 32.67
C VAL A 385 32.62 14.13 32.71
N ALA A 386 32.90 15.19 33.47
CA ALA A 386 32.01 16.30 33.80
C ALA A 386 31.35 16.96 32.56
N PRO A 387 30.16 17.57 32.71
CA PRO A 387 29.39 18.09 31.59
C PRO A 387 30.07 19.31 31.00
N VAL A 388 30.32 19.31 29.68
CA VAL A 388 30.68 20.50 28.92
C VAL A 388 29.47 20.89 28.08
N GLU A 389 28.96 22.10 28.33
CA GLU A 389 27.87 22.71 27.58
C GLU A 389 28.27 23.01 26.12
N HIS A 390 27.39 22.62 25.19
CA HIS A 390 27.24 23.04 23.78
C HIS A 390 28.47 23.16 22.85
N GLY A 391 28.45 22.38 21.77
CA GLY A 391 29.20 22.63 20.54
C GLY A 391 29.47 21.34 19.76
N GLU A 392 28.87 21.21 18.58
CA GLU A 392 29.06 20.08 17.65
C GLU A 392 30.54 19.71 17.44
N SER A 393 30.88 18.42 17.33
CA SER A 393 31.85 17.88 16.35
C SER A 393 31.89 16.34 16.32
N TRP A 394 32.04 15.87 15.09
CA TRP A 394 32.13 14.54 14.46
C TRP A 394 33.31 13.66 14.91
N ALA A 395 33.23 12.36 14.60
CA ALA A 395 34.38 11.46 14.54
C ALA A 395 34.42 10.66 13.23
N THR A 396 35.60 10.60 12.60
CA THR A 396 35.98 9.65 11.55
C THR A 396 36.98 8.68 12.17
N VAL A 397 36.85 7.35 12.01
CA VAL A 397 38.01 6.44 12.18
C VAL A 397 38.04 5.28 11.17
N ARG A 398 39.26 5.20 10.62
CA ARG A 398 40.02 4.23 9.82
C ARG A 398 39.80 2.72 10.11
N ALA A 399 39.78 1.95 9.01
CA ALA A 399 39.91 0.49 8.95
C ALA A 399 41.38 0.04 8.80
N MET A 400 41.73 -1.16 9.31
CA MET A 400 43.04 -1.79 9.10
C MET A 400 42.92 -3.04 8.21
N ALA A 401 43.52 -2.90 7.02
CA ALA A 401 44.21 -3.87 6.13
C ALA A 401 43.60 -5.27 5.87
N SER A 402 43.58 -5.77 4.63
CA SER A 402 44.55 -5.49 3.57
C SER A 402 43.95 -5.56 2.16
N ASN A 403 44.31 -4.51 1.39
CA ASN A 403 44.21 -4.33 -0.07
C ASN A 403 42.89 -3.75 -0.61
N LEU A 404 42.74 -2.42 -0.46
CA LEU A 404 42.02 -1.59 -1.44
C LEU A 404 42.81 -0.30 -1.68
N GLU A 405 43.13 -0.01 -2.94
CA GLU A 405 43.70 1.26 -3.37
C GLU A 405 42.63 2.37 -3.28
N VAL A 406 42.97 3.46 -2.59
CA VAL A 406 42.16 4.68 -2.51
C VAL A 406 42.69 5.68 -3.53
N SER A 407 41.87 6.05 -4.50
CA SER A 407 42.08 7.26 -5.29
C SER A 407 41.33 8.42 -4.63
N TYR A 408 42.06 9.46 -4.25
CA TYR A 408 41.50 10.67 -3.66
C TYR A 408 40.57 11.38 -4.65
N LEU A 409 39.35 11.71 -4.23
CA LEU A 409 38.59 12.83 -4.80
C LEU A 409 39.21 14.13 -4.27
N ALA A 410 40.33 14.54 -4.85
CA ALA A 410 40.92 15.84 -4.59
C ALA A 410 39.95 16.94 -5.07
N GLY A 411 39.53 17.84 -4.17
CA GLY A 411 39.08 19.18 -4.58
C GLY A 411 37.80 19.76 -3.99
N VAL A 412 37.14 19.16 -2.99
CA VAL A 412 35.97 19.81 -2.35
C VAL A 412 36.32 20.30 -0.93
N PRO A 413 36.54 21.61 -0.72
CA PRO A 413 36.72 22.17 0.62
C PRO A 413 35.39 22.10 1.40
N ILE A 414 35.44 21.54 2.60
CA ILE A 414 34.33 21.58 3.56
C ILE A 414 34.36 22.97 4.21
N MET A 415 33.29 23.74 4.04
CA MET A 415 33.15 25.12 4.51
C MET A 415 33.30 25.22 6.03
N ALA A 416 34.37 25.87 6.49
CA ALA A 416 34.43 26.48 7.82
C ALA A 416 33.62 27.79 7.78
N GLY A 417 32.68 27.96 8.71
CA GLY A 417 32.00 29.22 8.93
C GLY A 417 32.99 30.29 9.36
N VAL A 418 33.00 31.43 8.65
CA VAL A 418 33.73 32.63 9.06
C VAL A 418 32.86 33.37 10.06
N ALA A 419 33.36 33.53 11.28
CA ALA A 419 32.86 34.50 12.24
C ALA A 419 33.99 35.50 12.51
N GLU A 420 33.77 36.76 12.11
CA GLU A 420 34.23 37.95 12.83
C GLU A 420 33.00 38.74 13.26
#